data_AF-A0A2V7NNT6-F1
#
_entry.id   AF-A0A2V7NNT6-F1
#
_cell.length_a   1.000
_cell.length_b   1.000
_cell.length_c   1.000
_cell.angle_alpha   90.00
_cell.angle_beta   90.00
_cell.angle_gamma   90.00
#
_symmetry.space_group_name_H-M   'P 1'
#
loop_
_entity.id
_entity.type
_entity.pdbx_description
1 polymer ?
#
loop_
_entity_poly.entity_id
_entity_poly.type
_entity_poly.pdbx_seq_one_letter_code
_entity_poly.pdbx_strand_id
1 'polypeptide(L)'
;MANEVSRQLWDALGGGISLLQTFQWTQPLRPSRFYANKFAQRFPVRGLAWGLAPVCWAIDGVIARWAPVAGLRVVPLTAAAMAAHLPELLGGVPLRPDYDERSAAWLLEQLAAKRTLGVLRRTALEDSDGGLVGWYLYYASRRGVGQVVQVAARKHRYGEVLQSLFHEAWRDGLTALAGRLEPALLPTVADRGAFLTRDGPWVLVHSTRPELVAAIRRGDAFLSRLEGEWWMSF
;
A
#
# COMPACT_ATOMS: atom_id res chain seq x y z
N MET A 1 24.18 -7.16 -4.74
CA MET A 1 25.14 -7.45 -5.82
C MET A 1 24.56 -8.36 -6.91
N ALA A 2 23.59 -9.24 -6.61
CA ALA A 2 22.89 -10.03 -7.64
C ALA A 2 21.98 -9.23 -8.61
N ASN A 3 21.54 -8.02 -8.26
CA ASN A 3 20.61 -7.23 -9.08
C ASN A 3 21.24 -6.49 -10.27
N GLU A 4 22.54 -6.15 -10.22
CA GLU A 4 23.17 -5.33 -11.26
C GLU A 4 23.56 -6.13 -12.49
N VAL A 5 23.93 -7.41 -12.30
CA VAL A 5 24.27 -8.32 -13.41
C VAL A 5 23.01 -8.74 -14.18
N SER A 6 21.89 -8.96 -13.47
CA SER A 6 20.59 -9.18 -14.12
C SER A 6 20.17 -7.94 -14.92
N ARG A 7 20.44 -6.73 -14.43
CA ARG A 7 20.12 -5.46 -15.11
C ARG A 7 20.80 -5.35 -16.49
N GLN A 8 22.10 -5.62 -16.59
CA GLN A 8 22.83 -5.53 -17.86
C GLN A 8 22.38 -6.58 -18.89
N LEU A 9 22.00 -7.77 -18.43
CA LEU A 9 21.49 -8.83 -19.29
C LEU A 9 20.10 -8.47 -19.87
N TRP A 10 19.27 -7.72 -19.13
CA TRP A 10 17.90 -7.38 -19.53
C TRP A 10 17.77 -6.07 -20.31
N ASP A 11 18.66 -5.10 -20.10
CA ASP A 11 18.80 -3.94 -21.00
C ASP A 11 19.17 -4.40 -22.43
N ALA A 12 19.93 -5.49 -22.56
CA ALA A 12 20.23 -6.12 -23.85
C ALA A 12 19.03 -6.86 -24.49
N LEU A 13 17.98 -7.16 -23.72
CA LEU A 13 16.78 -7.89 -24.16
C LEU A 13 15.57 -6.97 -24.43
N GLY A 14 15.75 -5.64 -24.39
CA GLY A 14 14.73 -4.68 -24.82
C GLY A 14 13.58 -4.42 -23.82
N GLY A 15 13.70 -4.89 -22.57
CA GLY A 15 12.76 -4.58 -21.49
C GLY A 15 12.93 -3.13 -21.03
N GLY A 16 11.84 -2.35 -20.94
CA GLY A 16 11.94 -0.99 -20.40
C GLY A 16 11.36 -0.87 -19.00
N ILE A 17 12.15 -0.23 -18.14
CA ILE A 17 11.90 -0.04 -16.72
C ILE A 17 10.72 0.91 -16.51
N SER A 18 9.70 0.50 -15.74
CA SER A 18 8.69 1.45 -15.21
C SER A 18 9.20 2.03 -13.89
N LEU A 19 9.86 3.19 -13.98
CA LEU A 19 10.55 3.83 -12.86
C LEU A 19 9.61 4.18 -11.69
N LEU A 20 8.35 4.52 -11.98
CA LEU A 20 7.37 4.94 -10.97
C LEU A 20 6.99 3.81 -10.00
N GLN A 21 6.86 2.57 -10.51
CA GLN A 21 6.44 1.42 -9.71
C GLN A 21 7.55 0.84 -8.81
N THR A 22 8.77 1.35 -8.97
CA THR A 22 9.94 0.98 -8.13
C THR A 22 9.98 1.80 -6.83
N PHE A 23 9.26 2.93 -6.78
CA PHE A 23 9.19 3.75 -5.58
C PHE A 23 8.19 3.17 -4.57
N GLN A 24 8.57 3.26 -3.31
CA GLN A 24 7.73 2.94 -2.17
C GLN A 24 7.48 4.22 -1.39
N TRP A 25 6.28 4.36 -0.84
CA TRP A 25 5.99 5.41 0.11
C TRP A 25 5.90 4.80 1.51
N THR A 26 6.37 5.53 2.52
CA THR A 26 6.24 5.18 3.93
C THR A 26 5.64 6.35 4.68
N GLN A 27 4.44 6.17 5.22
CA GLN A 27 3.76 7.14 6.04
C GLN A 27 3.99 6.85 7.52
N PRO A 28 4.69 7.72 8.27
CA PRO A 28 4.78 7.59 9.72
C PRO A 28 3.40 7.88 10.33
N LEU A 29 2.86 6.94 11.10
CA LEU A 29 1.60 7.12 11.83
C LEU A 29 1.85 7.57 13.27
N ARG A 30 3.02 7.25 13.81
CA ARG A 30 3.47 7.58 15.16
C ARG A 30 4.93 8.03 15.05
N PRO A 31 5.17 9.30 14.69
CA PRO A 31 6.49 9.78 14.29
C PRO A 31 7.56 9.51 15.34
N SER A 32 7.28 9.78 16.62
CA SER A 32 8.30 9.63 17.67
C SER A 32 8.68 8.16 17.88
N ARG A 33 7.72 7.22 17.85
CA ARG A 33 7.99 5.78 17.89
C ARG A 33 8.68 5.26 16.64
N PHE A 34 8.33 5.76 15.45
CA PHE A 34 8.99 5.36 14.21
C PHE A 34 10.46 5.77 14.18
N TYR A 35 10.77 7.02 14.55
CA TYR A 35 12.14 7.50 14.64
C TYR A 35 12.92 6.84 15.78
N ALA A 36 12.32 6.64 16.96
CA ALA A 36 12.96 5.92 18.06
C ALA A 36 13.33 4.47 17.67
N ASN A 37 12.44 3.76 16.96
CA ASN A 37 12.73 2.40 16.49
C ASN A 37 13.82 2.40 15.40
N LYS A 38 13.80 3.35 14.46
CA LYS A 38 14.85 3.51 13.44
C LYS A 38 16.21 3.85 14.07
N PHE A 39 16.23 4.69 15.10
CA PHE A 39 17.44 5.01 15.87
C PHE A 39 17.95 3.80 16.67
N ALA A 40 17.06 3.06 17.35
CA ALA A 40 17.42 1.86 18.12
C ALA A 40 17.93 0.69 17.25
N GLN A 41 17.51 0.61 15.99
CA GLN A 41 18.07 -0.33 15.01
C GLN A 41 19.46 0.11 14.51
N ARG A 42 19.75 1.41 14.54
CA ARG A 42 21.03 1.97 14.07
C ARG A 42 22.09 2.10 15.18
N PHE A 43 21.67 2.18 16.44
CA PHE A 43 22.55 2.27 17.60
C PHE A 43 22.03 1.37 18.74
N PRO A 44 22.87 0.55 19.39
CA PRO A 44 22.45 -0.45 20.37
C PRO A 44 22.14 0.15 21.77
N VAL A 45 21.40 1.26 21.82
CA VAL A 45 21.04 1.99 23.06
C VAL A 45 19.69 1.53 23.63
N ARG A 46 19.49 0.21 23.74
CA ARG A 46 18.23 -0.41 24.19
C ARG A 46 17.71 0.09 25.55
N GLY A 47 18.61 0.48 26.46
CA GLY A 47 18.26 0.96 27.80
C GLY A 47 17.62 2.36 27.83
N LEU A 48 18.04 3.28 26.95
CA LEU A 48 17.49 4.64 26.88
C LEU A 48 16.11 4.67 26.21
N ALA A 49 15.88 3.76 25.25
CA ALA A 49 14.63 3.63 24.52
C ALA A 49 13.45 3.18 25.40
N TRP A 50 13.69 2.36 26.43
CA TRP A 50 12.65 1.91 27.38
C TRP A 50 12.19 3.04 28.31
N GLY A 51 13.11 3.91 28.76
CA GLY A 51 12.78 5.04 29.64
C GLY A 51 11.95 6.14 28.96
N LEU A 52 12.11 6.31 27.64
CA LEU A 52 11.39 7.34 26.85
C LEU A 52 10.11 6.82 26.20
N ALA A 53 9.88 5.51 26.19
CA ALA A 53 8.70 4.88 25.59
C ALA A 53 7.34 5.46 26.06
N PRO A 54 7.10 5.73 27.36
CA PRO A 54 5.82 6.31 27.78
C PRO A 54 5.66 7.78 27.34
N VAL A 55 6.75 8.54 27.27
CA VAL A 55 6.75 9.93 26.79
C VAL A 55 6.47 9.97 25.28
N CYS A 56 7.11 9.10 24.50
CA CYS A 56 6.81 8.93 23.07
C CYS A 56 5.35 8.51 22.83
N TRP A 57 4.80 7.66 23.71
CA TRP A 57 3.39 7.24 23.60
C TRP A 57 2.42 8.41 23.80
N ALA A 58 2.68 9.26 24.79
CA ALA A 58 1.89 10.47 25.04
C ALA A 58 2.01 11.48 23.89
N ILE A 59 3.23 11.74 23.41
CA ILE A 59 3.48 12.67 22.30
C ILE A 59 2.82 12.18 21.00
N ASP A 60 2.96 10.90 20.64
CA ASP A 60 2.32 10.35 19.44
C ASP A 60 0.78 10.29 19.56
N GLY A 61 0.25 10.14 20.78
CA GLY A 61 -1.18 10.17 21.06
C GLY A 61 -1.82 11.55 20.88
N VAL A 62 -1.01 12.62 20.94
CA VAL A 62 -1.45 14.02 20.82
C VAL A 62 -1.13 14.60 19.44
N ILE A 63 0.06 14.34 18.90
CA ILE A 63 0.55 14.93 17.64
C ILE A 63 0.01 14.22 16.40
N ALA A 64 -0.25 12.91 16.47
CA ALA A 64 -0.61 12.10 15.30
C ALA A 64 -1.99 11.44 15.45
N ARG A 65 -3.00 12.21 15.85
CA ARG A 65 -4.40 11.76 15.82
C ARG A 65 -4.93 11.82 14.39
N TRP A 66 -4.83 10.69 13.69
CA TRP A 66 -5.57 10.47 12.45
C TRP A 66 -7.06 10.44 12.79
N ALA A 67 -7.81 11.47 12.41
CA ALA A 67 -9.26 11.51 12.62
C ALA A 67 -9.97 10.53 11.67
N PRO A 68 -11.08 9.89 12.11
CA PRO A 68 -11.93 9.13 11.21
C PRO A 68 -12.56 10.05 10.16
N VAL A 69 -12.84 9.51 8.98
CA VAL A 69 -13.55 10.26 7.94
C VAL A 69 -15.04 10.25 8.26
N ALA A 70 -15.64 11.44 8.37
CA ALA A 70 -17.08 11.57 8.61
C ALA A 70 -17.88 11.11 7.38
N GLY A 71 -19.01 10.45 7.61
CA GLY A 71 -19.91 10.01 6.54
C GLY A 71 -19.47 8.76 5.77
N LEU A 72 -18.35 8.13 6.15
CA LEU A 72 -17.93 6.85 5.59
C LEU A 72 -18.13 5.71 6.59
N ARG A 73 -18.71 4.62 6.11
CA ARG A 73 -18.89 3.38 6.86
C ARG A 73 -17.80 2.37 6.49
N VAL A 74 -17.12 1.90 7.51
CA VAL A 74 -16.10 0.85 7.39
C VAL A 74 -16.79 -0.51 7.37
N VAL A 75 -16.62 -1.26 6.28
CA VAL A 75 -17.21 -2.61 6.09
C VAL A 75 -16.13 -3.61 5.68
N PRO A 76 -16.28 -4.91 6.00
CA PRO A 76 -15.34 -5.93 5.54
C PRO A 76 -15.41 -6.06 4.02
N LEU A 77 -14.25 -6.04 3.35
CA LEU A 77 -14.19 -6.24 1.90
C LEU A 77 -14.48 -7.71 1.54
N THR A 78 -15.42 -7.92 0.62
CA THR A 78 -15.77 -9.23 0.06
C THR A 78 -15.25 -9.38 -1.37
N ALA A 79 -15.06 -10.63 -1.82
CA ALA A 79 -14.65 -10.92 -3.19
C ALA A 79 -15.69 -10.43 -4.21
N ALA A 80 -16.97 -10.62 -3.91
CA ALA A 80 -18.07 -10.11 -4.72
C ALA A 80 -18.01 -8.58 -4.89
N ALA A 81 -17.77 -7.83 -3.80
CA ALA A 81 -17.64 -6.38 -3.87
C ALA A 81 -16.41 -5.94 -4.71
N MET A 82 -15.29 -6.65 -4.60
CA MET A 82 -14.11 -6.39 -5.44
C MET A 82 -14.40 -6.59 -6.91
N ALA A 83 -14.97 -7.75 -7.28
CA ALA A 83 -15.26 -8.09 -8.68
C ALA A 83 -16.31 -7.14 -9.30
N ALA A 84 -17.38 -6.84 -8.56
CA ALA A 84 -18.48 -6.02 -9.08
C ALA A 84 -18.09 -4.54 -9.25
N HIS A 85 -17.32 -3.96 -8.32
CA HIS A 85 -17.10 -2.52 -8.27
C HIS A 85 -15.74 -2.07 -8.78
N LEU A 86 -14.74 -2.94 -8.91
CA LEU A 86 -13.42 -2.54 -9.44
C LEU A 86 -13.51 -1.84 -10.81
N PRO A 87 -14.30 -2.32 -11.79
CA PRO A 87 -14.42 -1.65 -13.08
C PRO A 87 -15.00 -0.23 -12.98
N GLU A 88 -15.90 0.00 -12.03
CA GLU A 88 -16.49 1.32 -11.80
C GLU A 88 -15.48 2.27 -11.14
N LEU A 89 -14.78 1.80 -10.09
CA LEU A 89 -13.76 2.59 -9.40
C LEU A 89 -12.62 3.01 -10.33
N LEU A 90 -12.22 2.11 -11.24
CA LEU A 90 -11.15 2.31 -12.20
C LEU A 90 -11.64 2.75 -13.59
N GLY A 91 -12.85 3.32 -13.71
CA GLY A 91 -13.43 3.70 -15.00
C GLY A 91 -12.57 4.63 -15.86
N GLY A 92 -11.62 5.36 -15.25
CA GLY A 92 -10.67 6.24 -15.95
C GLY A 92 -9.28 5.63 -16.21
N VAL A 93 -9.04 4.37 -15.85
CA VAL A 93 -7.73 3.71 -16.01
C VAL A 93 -7.78 2.73 -17.18
N PRO A 94 -7.05 2.98 -18.28
CA PRO A 94 -7.08 2.16 -19.49
C PRO A 94 -6.66 0.71 -19.27
N LEU A 95 -5.62 0.47 -18.46
CA LEU A 95 -5.15 -0.87 -18.13
C LEU A 95 -5.48 -1.19 -16.68
N ARG A 96 -6.38 -2.15 -16.48
CA ARG A 96 -6.87 -2.56 -15.16
C ARG A 96 -7.02 -4.08 -15.09
N PRO A 97 -6.89 -4.67 -13.90
CA PRO A 97 -7.19 -6.09 -13.74
C PRO A 97 -8.68 -6.35 -13.94
N ASP A 98 -8.97 -7.48 -14.57
CA ASP A 98 -10.32 -8.01 -14.70
C ASP A 98 -10.46 -9.15 -13.69
N TYR A 99 -11.26 -8.92 -12.65
CA TYR A 99 -11.49 -9.91 -11.61
C TYR A 99 -12.92 -10.41 -11.70
N ASP A 100 -13.06 -11.72 -11.90
CA ASP A 100 -14.28 -12.41 -11.53
C ASP A 100 -14.30 -12.72 -10.01
N GLU A 101 -15.46 -13.06 -9.48
CA GLU A 101 -15.64 -13.33 -8.06
C GLU A 101 -14.77 -14.50 -7.56
N ARG A 102 -14.57 -15.54 -8.37
CA ARG A 102 -13.76 -16.71 -7.99
C ARG A 102 -12.28 -16.34 -7.92
N SER A 103 -11.79 -15.60 -8.93
CA SER A 103 -10.43 -15.08 -9.00
C SER A 103 -10.15 -14.13 -7.83
N ALA A 104 -11.08 -13.22 -7.52
CA ALA A 104 -10.97 -12.33 -6.36
C ALA A 104 -10.98 -13.10 -5.03
N ALA A 105 -11.85 -14.10 -4.88
CA ALA A 105 -11.92 -14.94 -3.69
C ALA A 105 -10.60 -15.69 -3.47
N TRP A 106 -10.10 -16.34 -4.53
CA TRP A 106 -8.82 -17.04 -4.49
C TRP A 106 -7.66 -16.11 -4.10
N LEU A 107 -7.58 -14.91 -4.70
CA LEU A 107 -6.54 -13.92 -4.37
C LEU A 107 -6.60 -13.51 -2.88
N LEU A 108 -7.79 -13.23 -2.36
CA LEU A 108 -7.98 -12.86 -0.96
C LEU A 108 -7.61 -14.01 -0.01
N GLU A 109 -7.91 -15.26 -0.38
CA GLU A 109 -7.52 -16.45 0.37
C GLU A 109 -6.00 -16.64 0.39
N GLN A 110 -5.32 -16.48 -0.75
CA GLN A 110 -3.86 -16.56 -0.82
C GLN A 110 -3.19 -15.50 0.05
N LEU A 111 -3.69 -14.27 0.02
CA LEU A 111 -3.20 -13.21 0.91
C LEU A 111 -3.46 -13.56 2.39
N ALA A 112 -4.65 -14.07 2.72
CA ALA A 112 -4.98 -14.40 4.10
C ALA A 112 -4.15 -15.58 4.65
N ALA A 113 -3.75 -16.52 3.79
CA ALA A 113 -2.87 -17.63 4.13
C ALA A 113 -1.46 -17.16 4.49
N LYS A 114 -0.99 -16.03 3.91
CA LYS A 114 0.38 -15.53 4.11
C LYS A 114 0.55 -14.73 5.40
N ARG A 115 0.58 -15.44 6.53
CA ARG A 115 0.75 -14.87 7.88
C ARG A 115 2.16 -14.34 8.16
N THR A 116 3.15 -14.69 7.34
CA THR A 116 4.55 -14.22 7.50
C THR A 116 4.68 -12.70 7.36
N LEU A 117 3.81 -12.07 6.56
CA LEU A 117 3.79 -10.63 6.36
C LEU A 117 2.99 -9.88 7.45
N GLY A 118 2.16 -10.59 8.21
CA GLY A 118 1.33 -10.03 9.27
C GLY A 118 -0.11 -10.54 9.20
N VAL A 119 -1.00 -9.86 9.93
CA VAL A 119 -2.45 -10.11 9.83
C VAL A 119 -3.01 -9.28 8.69
N LEU A 120 -3.61 -9.95 7.70
CA LEU A 120 -4.28 -9.27 6.60
C LEU A 120 -5.52 -8.52 7.11
N ARG A 121 -5.59 -7.24 6.75
CA ARG A 121 -6.76 -6.37 6.91
C ARG A 121 -7.32 -6.09 5.53
N ARG A 122 -8.62 -6.33 5.38
CA ARG A 122 -9.38 -6.11 4.15
C ARG A 122 -10.61 -5.27 4.47
N THR A 123 -10.66 -4.08 3.90
CA THR A 123 -11.64 -3.09 4.32
C THR A 123 -12.16 -2.32 3.13
N ALA A 124 -13.48 -2.27 3.01
CA ALA A 124 -14.20 -1.43 2.08
C ALA A 124 -14.81 -0.24 2.82
N LEU A 125 -15.02 0.84 2.07
CA LEU A 125 -15.61 2.08 2.54
C LEU A 125 -16.85 2.38 1.73
N GLU A 126 -17.96 2.53 2.42
CA GLU A 126 -19.23 2.92 1.82
C GLU A 126 -19.60 4.33 2.27
N ASP A 127 -20.26 5.08 1.39
CA ASP A 127 -20.89 6.35 1.75
C ASP A 127 -22.20 6.13 2.53
N SER A 128 -22.84 7.23 2.93
CA SER A 128 -24.13 7.22 3.63
C SER A 128 -25.26 6.57 2.83
N ASP A 129 -25.12 6.54 1.51
CA ASP A 129 -26.13 6.02 0.57
C ASP A 129 -25.88 4.53 0.25
N GLY A 130 -24.86 3.92 0.86
CA GLY A 130 -24.45 2.53 0.64
C GLY A 130 -23.59 2.32 -0.61
N GLY A 131 -23.17 3.40 -1.27
CA GLY A 131 -22.29 3.35 -2.43
C GLY A 131 -20.84 3.06 -2.04
N LEU A 132 -20.19 2.13 -2.73
CA LEU A 132 -18.78 1.82 -2.49
C LEU A 132 -17.88 2.96 -2.97
N VAL A 133 -17.18 3.60 -2.04
CA VAL A 133 -16.23 4.69 -2.30
C VAL A 133 -14.85 4.15 -2.68
N GLY A 134 -14.46 3.02 -2.07
CA GLY A 134 -13.19 2.36 -2.32
C GLY A 134 -12.87 1.31 -1.28
N TRP A 135 -11.67 0.74 -1.36
CA TRP A 135 -11.16 -0.21 -0.40
C TRP A 135 -9.65 -0.14 -0.27
N TYR A 136 -9.14 -0.78 0.78
CA TYR A 136 -7.73 -1.01 0.97
C TYR A 136 -7.46 -2.39 1.57
N LEU A 137 -6.30 -2.92 1.21
CA LEU A 137 -5.74 -4.16 1.72
C LEU A 137 -4.37 -3.85 2.32
N TYR A 138 -4.13 -4.23 3.57
CA TYR A 138 -2.80 -4.13 4.16
C TYR A 138 -2.51 -5.26 5.16
N TYR A 139 -1.24 -5.60 5.32
CA TYR A 139 -0.79 -6.48 6.40
C TYR A 139 -0.40 -5.65 7.62
N ALA A 140 -1.05 -5.91 8.75
CA ALA A 140 -0.64 -5.40 10.04
C ALA A 140 0.52 -6.28 10.58
N SER A 141 1.74 -5.77 10.50
CA SER A 141 2.92 -6.47 11.01
C SER A 141 3.10 -6.24 12.51
N ARG A 142 3.45 -7.28 13.25
CA ARG A 142 3.88 -7.16 14.66
C ARG A 142 5.17 -6.34 14.82
N ARG A 143 5.93 -6.13 13.75
CA ARG A 143 7.18 -5.34 13.74
C ARG A 143 6.92 -3.82 13.68
N GLY A 144 5.66 -3.39 13.66
CA GLY A 144 5.25 -1.99 13.74
C GLY A 144 5.01 -1.30 12.39
N VAL A 145 5.63 -1.76 11.30
CA VAL A 145 5.38 -1.20 9.96
C VAL A 145 4.43 -2.10 9.19
N GLY A 146 3.23 -1.60 8.88
CA GLY A 146 2.28 -2.32 8.03
C GLY A 146 2.62 -2.21 6.55
N GLN A 147 2.22 -3.20 5.77
CA GLN A 147 2.47 -3.26 4.33
C GLN A 147 1.18 -3.17 3.54
N VAL A 148 0.98 -2.07 2.83
CA VAL A 148 -0.17 -1.84 1.95
C VAL A 148 0.00 -2.69 0.69
N VAL A 149 -1.02 -3.50 0.40
CA VAL A 149 -1.07 -4.40 -0.75
C VAL A 149 -1.75 -3.70 -1.92
N GLN A 150 -2.93 -3.12 -1.68
CA GLN A 150 -3.74 -2.47 -2.70
C GLN A 150 -4.59 -1.37 -2.08
N VAL A 151 -4.77 -0.27 -2.82
CA VAL A 151 -5.74 0.78 -2.51
C VAL A 151 -6.50 1.08 -3.80
N ALA A 152 -7.81 0.90 -3.80
CA ALA A 152 -8.67 1.26 -4.91
C ALA A 152 -9.70 2.28 -4.43
N ALA A 153 -9.93 3.33 -5.20
CA ALA A 153 -10.90 4.36 -4.86
C ALA A 153 -11.49 4.99 -6.11
N ARG A 154 -12.70 5.55 -5.98
CA ARG A 154 -13.27 6.42 -7.01
C ARG A 154 -12.33 7.60 -7.27
N LYS A 155 -12.34 8.09 -8.51
CA LYS A 155 -11.60 9.30 -8.90
C LYS A 155 -11.93 10.44 -7.92
N HIS A 156 -10.89 11.14 -7.43
CA HIS A 156 -10.97 12.21 -6.42
C HIS A 156 -11.31 11.80 -4.97
N ARG A 157 -11.61 10.53 -4.68
CA ARG A 157 -11.91 10.06 -3.31
C ARG A 157 -10.74 9.34 -2.62
N TYR A 158 -9.59 9.23 -3.29
CA TYR A 158 -8.35 8.63 -2.73
C TYR A 158 -7.93 9.26 -1.40
N GLY A 159 -8.16 10.57 -1.22
CA GLY A 159 -7.89 11.30 0.01
C GLY A 159 -8.59 10.71 1.23
N GLU A 160 -9.87 10.38 1.08
CA GLU A 160 -10.70 9.82 2.15
C GLU A 160 -10.34 8.36 2.42
N VAL A 161 -10.11 7.57 1.36
CA VAL A 161 -9.71 6.17 1.49
C VAL A 161 -8.37 6.04 2.22
N LEU A 162 -7.38 6.86 1.84
CA LEU A 162 -6.08 6.89 2.52
C LEU A 162 -6.19 7.41 3.96
N GLN A 163 -7.02 8.42 4.22
CA GLN A 163 -7.26 8.91 5.59
C GLN A 163 -7.83 7.81 6.48
N SER A 164 -8.83 7.05 5.99
CA SER A 164 -9.40 5.91 6.71
C SER A 164 -8.38 4.79 6.92
N LEU A 165 -7.57 4.47 5.91
CA LEU A 165 -6.45 3.52 6.03
C LEU A 165 -5.48 3.92 7.14
N PHE A 166 -5.07 5.19 7.19
CA PHE A 166 -4.14 5.69 8.21
C PHE A 166 -4.76 5.67 9.61
N HIS A 167 -6.05 6.01 9.73
CA HIS A 167 -6.79 5.93 10.98
C HIS A 167 -6.85 4.49 11.52
N GLU A 168 -7.27 3.53 10.70
CA GLU A 168 -7.38 2.12 11.09
C GLU A 168 -6.02 1.53 11.44
N ALA A 169 -4.98 1.82 10.65
CA ALA A 169 -3.62 1.38 10.94
C ALA A 169 -3.06 1.97 12.24
N TRP A 170 -3.37 3.24 12.53
CA TRP A 170 -2.97 3.88 13.78
C TRP A 170 -3.71 3.26 14.98
N ARG A 171 -5.00 2.91 14.82
CA ARG A 171 -5.82 2.21 15.81
C ARG A 171 -5.32 0.78 16.06
N ASP A 172 -4.88 0.09 15.00
CA ASP A 172 -4.20 -1.21 15.06
C ASP A 172 -2.82 -1.14 15.75
N GLY A 173 -2.34 0.06 16.11
CA GLY A 173 -1.10 0.27 16.85
C GLY A 173 0.16 0.29 15.98
N LEU A 174 0.01 0.39 14.65
CA LEU A 174 1.14 0.49 13.73
C LEU A 174 1.88 1.81 13.93
N THR A 175 3.21 1.77 13.76
CA THR A 175 4.08 2.95 13.83
C THR A 175 4.20 3.64 12.47
N ALA A 176 4.07 2.88 11.38
CA ALA A 176 4.07 3.38 10.01
C ALA A 176 3.33 2.43 9.08
N LEU A 177 2.95 2.93 7.91
CA LEU A 177 2.49 2.14 6.77
C LEU A 177 3.43 2.35 5.59
N ALA A 178 3.76 1.27 4.89
CA ALA A 178 4.54 1.33 3.66
C ALA A 178 3.77 0.69 2.51
N GLY A 179 3.76 1.33 1.34
CA GLY A 179 3.06 0.87 0.15
C GLY A 179 3.90 1.04 -1.10
N ARG A 180 3.44 0.47 -2.22
CA ARG A 180 3.98 0.82 -3.54
C ARG A 180 3.44 2.20 -3.93
N LEU A 181 4.27 3.02 -4.56
CA LEU A 181 3.81 4.27 -5.12
C LEU A 181 3.04 4.01 -6.41
N GLU A 182 1.76 4.40 -6.39
CA GLU A 182 0.88 4.40 -7.55
C GLU A 182 0.57 5.86 -7.92
N PRO A 183 0.51 6.23 -9.22
CA PRO A 183 0.30 7.62 -9.64
C PRO A 183 -0.93 8.27 -9.00
N ALA A 184 -2.01 7.50 -8.82
CA ALA A 184 -3.25 7.98 -8.20
C ALA A 184 -3.09 8.34 -6.71
N LEU A 185 -2.13 7.73 -6.00
CA LEU A 185 -1.89 7.98 -4.58
C LEU A 185 -0.94 9.15 -4.37
N LEU A 186 -0.09 9.47 -5.36
CA LEU A 186 1.04 10.41 -5.22
C LEU A 186 0.64 11.77 -4.63
N PRO A 187 -0.39 12.48 -5.13
CA PRO A 187 -0.76 13.79 -4.56
C PRO A 187 -1.14 13.65 -3.08
N THR A 188 -1.92 12.61 -2.75
CA THR A 188 -2.47 12.43 -1.41
C THR A 188 -1.40 12.04 -0.39
N VAL A 189 -0.42 11.22 -0.78
CA VAL A 189 0.70 10.83 0.10
C VAL A 189 1.74 11.94 0.23
N ALA A 190 1.98 12.72 -0.84
CA ALA A 190 2.88 13.87 -0.81
C ALA A 190 2.36 14.95 0.14
N ASP A 191 1.08 15.32 0.04
CA ASP A 191 0.43 16.31 0.91
C ASP A 191 0.45 15.94 2.40
N ARG A 192 0.57 14.64 2.69
CA ARG A 192 0.58 14.08 4.06
C ARG A 192 1.97 13.79 4.60
N GLY A 193 3.03 14.21 3.88
CA GLY A 193 4.41 14.10 4.35
C GLY A 193 4.99 12.69 4.32
N ALA A 194 4.49 11.83 3.42
CA ALA A 194 5.03 10.48 3.25
C ALA A 194 6.47 10.51 2.74
N PHE A 195 7.32 9.64 3.27
CA PHE A 195 8.67 9.45 2.75
C PHE A 195 8.63 8.58 1.51
N LEU A 196 9.24 9.06 0.42
CA LEU A 196 9.46 8.25 -0.77
C LEU A 196 10.84 7.62 -0.71
N THR A 197 10.90 6.30 -0.79
CA THR A 197 12.16 5.55 -0.87
C THR A 197 12.20 4.69 -2.12
N ARG A 198 13.41 4.42 -2.60
CA ARG A 198 13.68 3.52 -3.72
C ARG A 198 14.33 2.23 -3.20
N ASP A 199 13.74 1.69 -2.14
CA ASP A 199 14.22 0.46 -1.48
C ASP A 199 13.46 -0.79 -1.97
N GLY A 200 12.51 -0.62 -2.89
CA GLY A 200 11.70 -1.70 -3.45
C GLY A 200 12.43 -2.51 -4.54
N PRO A 201 12.00 -3.76 -4.79
CA PRO A 201 12.45 -4.52 -5.94
C PRO A 201 12.05 -3.81 -7.24
N TRP A 202 12.90 -3.90 -8.26
CA TRP A 202 12.60 -3.37 -9.59
C TRP A 202 11.34 -4.04 -10.14
N VAL A 203 10.41 -3.22 -10.66
CA VAL A 203 9.24 -3.75 -11.36
C VAL A 203 9.60 -3.92 -12.83
N LEU A 204 9.63 -5.17 -13.27
CA LEU A 204 9.93 -5.57 -14.64
C LEU A 204 8.61 -5.82 -15.37
N VAL A 205 8.49 -5.25 -16.56
CA VAL A 205 7.28 -5.35 -17.39
C VAL A 205 7.70 -5.81 -18.77
N HIS A 206 7.15 -6.94 -19.20
CA HIS A 206 7.34 -7.47 -20.54
C HIS A 206 5.98 -7.83 -21.13
N SER A 207 5.73 -7.40 -22.37
CA SER A 207 4.57 -7.81 -23.14
C SER A 207 4.92 -7.80 -24.61
N THR A 208 4.38 -8.77 -25.36
CA THR A 208 4.44 -8.78 -26.83
C THR A 208 3.58 -7.67 -27.44
N ARG A 209 2.69 -7.06 -26.65
CA ARG A 209 1.80 -5.95 -27.02
C ARG A 209 2.40 -4.61 -26.58
N PRO A 210 2.96 -3.81 -27.50
CA PRO A 210 3.65 -2.56 -27.16
C PRO A 210 2.72 -1.53 -26.49
N GLU A 211 1.43 -1.55 -26.80
CA GLU A 211 0.42 -0.69 -26.20
C GLU A 211 0.27 -0.90 -24.68
N LEU A 212 0.45 -2.14 -24.20
CA LEU A 212 0.40 -2.46 -22.78
C LEU A 212 1.65 -1.94 -22.05
N VAL A 213 2.82 -2.13 -22.66
CA VAL A 213 4.08 -1.60 -22.10
C VAL A 213 4.02 -0.07 -22.05
N ALA A 214 3.49 0.57 -23.09
CA ALA A 214 3.34 2.02 -23.13
C ALA A 214 2.37 2.53 -22.06
N ALA A 215 1.22 1.88 -21.86
CA ALA A 215 0.27 2.24 -20.81
C ALA A 215 0.91 2.15 -19.41
N ILE A 216 1.65 1.07 -19.13
CA ILE A 216 2.32 0.91 -17.83
C ILE A 216 3.42 1.95 -17.62
N ARG A 217 4.19 2.30 -18.66
CA ARG A 217 5.22 3.35 -18.58
C ARG A 217 4.64 4.74 -18.37
N ARG A 218 3.46 5.04 -18.94
CA ARG A 218 2.74 6.31 -18.74
C ARG A 218 2.08 6.42 -17.36
N GLY A 219 1.97 5.31 -16.63
CA GLY A 219 1.22 5.27 -15.37
C GLY A 219 -0.30 5.10 -15.57
N ASP A 220 -0.73 4.73 -16.77
CA ASP A 220 -2.13 4.50 -17.15
C ASP A 220 -2.60 3.08 -16.78
N ALA A 221 -1.89 2.43 -15.86
CA ALA A 221 -2.12 1.06 -15.43
C ALA A 221 -2.34 0.98 -13.93
N PHE A 222 -3.43 0.34 -13.52
CA PHE A 222 -3.67 -0.01 -12.13
C PHE A 222 -2.94 -1.33 -11.82
N LEU A 223 -1.77 -1.21 -11.19
CA LEU A 223 -0.90 -2.33 -10.83
C LEU A 223 -0.42 -2.14 -9.39
N SER A 224 -1.22 -2.61 -8.45
CA SER A 224 -0.88 -2.66 -7.04
C SER A 224 0.08 -3.82 -6.74
N ARG A 225 0.35 -4.10 -5.45
CA ARG A 225 1.14 -5.29 -5.11
C ARG A 225 0.37 -6.59 -5.32
N LEU A 226 -0.95 -6.54 -5.45
CA LEU A 226 -1.79 -7.73 -5.68
C LEU A 226 -1.48 -8.40 -7.02
N GLU A 227 -1.20 -7.60 -8.04
CA GLU A 227 -0.99 -8.00 -9.44
C GLU A 227 0.46 -8.38 -9.73
N GLY A 228 1.34 -8.35 -8.72
CA GLY A 228 2.74 -8.73 -8.85
C GLY A 228 3.15 -9.86 -7.91
N GLU A 229 4.38 -10.32 -8.07
CA GLU A 229 4.92 -11.47 -7.32
C GLU A 229 5.32 -11.16 -5.87
N TRP A 230 5.10 -9.93 -5.39
CA TRP A 230 5.57 -9.48 -4.09
C TRP A 230 5.01 -10.33 -2.94
N TRP A 231 3.75 -10.76 -3.04
CA TRP A 231 3.14 -11.64 -2.05
C TRP A 231 3.42 -13.13 -2.33
N MET A 232 4.11 -13.49 -3.41
CA MET A 232 4.45 -14.89 -3.75
C MET A 232 5.80 -15.37 -3.22
N SER A 233 6.52 -14.57 -2.42
CA SER A 233 7.85 -15.00 -1.89
C SER A 233 7.81 -16.42 -1.29
N PHE A 234 8.51 -17.34 -1.96
CA PHE A 234 8.78 -18.72 -1.55
C PHE A 234 9.70 -18.76 -0.33
#